data_AF-A0A6P5SQX3-F1
#
_entry.id   AF-A0A6P5SQX3-F1
#
_cell.length_a   1.000
_cell.length_b   1.000
_cell.length_c   1.000
_cell.angle_alpha   90.00
_cell.angle_beta   90.00
_cell.angle_gamma   90.00
#
_symmetry.space_group_name_H-M   'P 1'
#
loop_
_entity.id
_entity.type
_entity.pdbx_description
1 polymer ?
#
loop_
_entity_poly.entity_id
_entity_poly.type
_entity_poly.pdbx_seq_one_letter_code
_entity_poly.pdbx_strand_id
1 'polypeptide(L)'
;MEIDAIDSVFAKLDQMEVDNDIHSESSVNSPNNYAKPESFKHRVDDISIKVEKLRQRVDAIELSSTAESSSAVKHKEKNMQSILKKQQLDIQIIKKKQQQDAWEAAAEKRMQTLMRRFGSIFRQIRKHQYGWVFACPVDAERLGLHDYYKVIEKPMDFGTIDNRMKANEYKNVREMCADMRLVFENAMKYNDERHDVHVIAKNLWEKFEEKWLNLLPEVVIEEERWLGLGDACSSNVKM
;
A
#
# COMPACT_ATOMS: atom_id res chain seq x y z
N MET A 1 -8.78 -46.60 5.30
CA MET A 1 -8.08 -46.79 6.58
C MET A 1 -6.98 -45.74 6.70
N GLU A 2 -7.31 -44.47 6.45
CA GLU A 2 -6.29 -43.41 6.28
C GLU A 2 -6.92 -42.00 6.37
N ILE A 3 -7.86 -41.80 7.31
CA ILE A 3 -8.44 -40.48 7.62
C ILE A 3 -8.15 -40.09 9.08
N ASP A 4 -7.88 -41.06 9.96
CA ASP A 4 -7.60 -40.80 11.39
C ASP A 4 -6.18 -40.28 11.68
N ALA A 5 -5.29 -40.24 10.68
CA ALA A 5 -3.90 -39.84 10.86
C ALA A 5 -3.68 -38.31 10.83
N ILE A 6 -4.56 -37.55 10.16
CA ILE A 6 -4.37 -36.10 9.97
C ILE A 6 -4.93 -35.30 11.14
N ASP A 7 -6.03 -35.74 11.75
CA ASP A 7 -6.60 -35.11 12.94
C ASP A 7 -5.71 -35.32 14.18
N SER A 8 -4.92 -36.41 14.22
CA SER A 8 -3.93 -36.67 15.27
C SER A 8 -2.71 -35.73 15.21
N VAL A 9 -2.37 -35.22 14.02
CA VAL A 9 -1.24 -34.28 13.84
C VAL A 9 -1.64 -32.86 14.22
N PHE A 10 -2.89 -32.45 13.97
CA PHE A 10 -3.39 -31.15 14.40
C PHE A 10 -3.62 -31.06 15.92
N ALA A 11 -4.00 -32.15 16.57
CA ALA A 11 -4.17 -32.18 18.03
C ALA A 11 -2.84 -32.15 18.83
N LYS A 12 -1.69 -32.42 18.19
CA LYS A 12 -0.37 -32.43 18.85
C LYS A 12 0.39 -31.11 18.78
N LEU A 13 -0.13 -30.09 18.09
CA LEU A 13 0.49 -28.77 17.97
C LEU A 13 -0.06 -27.73 18.96
N ASP A 14 -1.13 -28.04 19.69
CA ASP A 14 -1.72 -27.18 20.74
C ASP A 14 -1.23 -27.50 22.17
N GLN A 15 -0.19 -28.32 22.33
CA GLN A 15 0.35 -28.73 23.65
C GLN A 15 1.84 -28.46 23.83
N MET A 16 2.41 -27.52 23.06
CA MET A 16 3.74 -26.96 23.34
C MET A 16 3.60 -25.48 23.72
N GLU A 17 2.99 -25.22 24.87
CA GLU A 17 3.28 -24.03 25.65
C GLU A 17 4.19 -24.48 26.79
N VAL A 18 5.48 -24.21 26.64
CA VAL A 18 6.53 -24.59 27.58
C VAL A 18 6.54 -23.59 28.72
N ASP A 19 6.22 -24.09 29.91
CA ASP A 19 6.56 -23.48 31.19
C ASP A 19 8.06 -23.14 31.23
N ASN A 20 8.36 -21.85 31.44
CA ASN A 20 9.69 -21.42 31.86
C ASN A 20 9.53 -20.59 33.12
N ASP A 21 9.44 -21.30 34.23
CA ASP A 21 9.54 -20.78 35.57
C ASP A 21 11.03 -20.76 35.97
N ILE A 22 11.60 -19.58 36.20
CA ILE A 22 12.88 -19.41 36.91
C ILE A 22 12.65 -18.41 38.03
N HIS A 23 12.60 -18.93 39.25
CA HIS A 23 12.71 -18.17 40.49
C HIS A 23 14.18 -17.87 40.81
N SER A 24 14.49 -16.59 41.09
CA SER A 24 15.03 -16.06 42.35
C SER A 24 16.10 -14.95 42.19
N GLU A 25 15.88 -13.90 42.98
CA GLU A 25 16.79 -12.86 43.51
C GLU A 25 17.77 -12.11 42.59
N SER A 26 17.58 -10.80 42.45
CA SER A 26 18.27 -9.80 43.30
C SER A 26 18.16 -8.38 42.73
N SER A 27 18.07 -7.43 43.67
CA SER A 27 18.06 -5.98 43.50
C SER A 27 19.23 -5.44 42.66
N VAL A 28 18.93 -4.67 41.61
CA VAL A 28 19.76 -3.53 41.22
C VAL A 28 18.87 -2.39 40.69
N ASN A 29 18.79 -1.32 41.48
CA ASN A 29 18.28 -0.01 41.08
C ASN A 29 19.02 0.50 39.83
N SER A 30 18.28 0.89 38.79
CA SER A 30 18.79 1.84 37.79
C SER A 30 17.63 2.69 37.22
N PRO A 31 17.61 4.02 37.39
CA PRO A 31 16.58 4.87 36.81
C PRO A 31 16.87 5.08 35.32
N ASN A 32 16.11 4.40 34.47
CA ASN A 32 16.18 4.59 33.02
C ASN A 32 15.44 5.89 32.64
N ASN A 33 16.23 6.94 32.44
CA ASN A 33 15.77 8.31 32.23
C ASN A 33 15.43 8.53 30.74
N TYR A 34 14.32 7.96 30.28
CA TYR A 34 13.77 8.28 28.95
C TYR A 34 13.07 9.64 29.00
N ALA A 35 13.73 10.68 28.49
CA ALA A 35 13.14 12.00 28.34
C ALA A 35 11.92 11.93 27.41
N LYS A 36 10.74 12.28 27.95
CA LYS A 36 9.45 12.30 27.24
C LYS A 36 9.49 13.19 25.98
N PRO A 37 8.73 12.90 24.90
CA PRO A 37 8.64 13.74 23.69
C PRO A 37 8.28 15.21 23.96
N GLU A 38 7.51 15.48 25.02
CA GLU A 38 7.18 16.84 25.46
C GLU A 38 8.39 17.64 25.94
N SER A 39 9.37 16.98 26.57
CA SER A 39 10.64 17.60 26.98
C SER A 39 11.44 18.08 25.77
N PHE A 40 11.41 17.32 24.67
CA PHE A 40 12.07 17.72 23.43
C PHE A 40 11.38 18.91 22.77
N LYS A 41 10.04 18.91 22.73
CA LYS A 41 9.24 20.02 22.19
C LYS A 41 9.52 21.34 22.94
N HIS A 42 9.51 21.31 24.27
CA HIS A 42 9.86 22.48 25.08
C HIS A 42 11.27 23.01 24.80
N ARG A 43 12.25 22.11 24.61
CA ARG A 43 13.61 22.52 24.25
C ARG A 43 13.69 23.16 22.87
N VAL A 44 12.92 22.67 21.90
CA VAL A 44 12.84 23.28 20.56
C VAL A 44 12.20 24.66 20.62
N ASP A 45 11.17 24.85 21.44
CA ASP A 45 10.51 26.14 21.64
C ASP A 45 11.47 27.15 22.32
N ASP A 46 12.20 26.73 23.35
CA ASP A 46 13.21 27.56 24.03
C ASP A 46 14.37 27.98 23.11
N ILE A 47 14.83 27.06 22.26
CA ILE A 47 15.86 27.36 21.26
C ILE A 47 15.31 28.37 20.24
N SER A 48 14.07 28.20 19.79
CA SER A 48 13.43 29.11 18.83
C SER A 48 13.32 30.52 19.40
N ILE A 49 12.94 30.68 20.67
CA ILE A 49 12.88 31.97 21.36
C ILE A 49 14.27 32.60 21.51
N LYS A 50 15.31 31.81 21.80
CA LYS A 50 16.69 32.31 21.92
C LYS A 50 17.26 32.77 20.58
N VAL A 51 16.96 32.05 19.50
CA VAL A 51 17.36 32.44 18.14
C VAL A 51 16.73 33.79 17.78
N GLU A 52 15.45 34.00 18.09
CA GLU A 52 14.76 35.27 17.82
C GLU A 52 15.37 36.44 18.61
N LYS A 53 15.69 36.23 19.90
CA LYS A 53 16.38 37.24 20.72
C LYS A 53 17.78 37.57 20.22
N LEU A 54 18.53 36.58 19.76
CA LEU A 54 19.85 36.80 19.17
C LEU A 54 19.74 37.57 17.86
N ARG A 55 18.74 37.25 17.03
CA ARG A 55 18.45 37.96 15.79
C ARG A 55 18.21 39.45 16.04
N GLN A 56 17.36 39.77 17.01
CA GLN A 56 17.09 41.17 17.41
C GLN A 56 18.33 41.90 17.93
N ARG A 57 19.23 41.21 18.64
CA ARG A 57 20.50 41.79 19.11
C ARG A 57 21.48 42.04 17.97
N VAL A 58 21.53 41.14 16.99
CA VAL A 58 22.35 41.32 15.76
C VAL A 58 21.84 42.53 14.99
N ASP A 59 20.53 42.64 14.76
CA ASP A 59 19.90 43.78 14.08
C ASP A 59 20.22 45.11 14.81
N ALA A 60 20.20 45.12 16.15
CA ALA A 60 20.53 46.29 16.96
C ALA A 60 22.02 46.70 16.90
N ILE A 61 22.94 45.74 16.77
CA ILE A 61 24.38 45.98 16.58
C ILE A 61 24.66 46.49 15.16
N GLU A 62 23.91 45.99 14.18
CA GLU A 62 24.00 46.42 12.79
C GLU A 62 23.54 47.89 12.63
N LEU A 63 22.45 48.27 13.33
CA LEU A 63 21.98 49.66 13.42
C LEU A 63 22.96 50.61 14.13
N SER A 64 23.82 50.12 15.02
CA SER A 64 24.81 50.95 15.73
C SER A 64 26.15 51.08 15.02
N SER A 65 26.40 50.30 13.96
CA SER A 65 27.68 50.24 13.25
C SER A 65 27.69 50.94 11.87
N THR A 66 26.58 51.55 11.42
CA THR A 66 26.49 52.20 10.09
C THR A 66 27.11 53.61 9.99
N ALA A 67 27.92 54.06 10.94
CA ALA A 67 28.57 55.37 10.83
C ALA A 67 29.83 55.40 9.95
N GLU A 68 30.52 54.28 9.69
CA GLU A 68 31.78 54.31 8.92
C GLU A 68 32.01 53.06 8.05
N SER A 69 31.51 53.09 6.79
CA SER A 69 32.13 52.51 5.56
C SER A 69 31.11 52.25 4.46
N SER A 70 31.12 53.14 3.47
CA SER A 70 30.22 53.19 2.32
C SER A 70 30.58 52.17 1.22
N SER A 71 29.58 51.64 0.52
CA SER A 71 29.63 50.75 -0.66
C SER A 71 29.93 49.25 -0.47
N ALA A 72 31.02 48.82 0.15
CA ALA A 72 31.41 47.40 0.21
C ALA A 72 30.51 46.54 1.13
N VAL A 73 30.03 47.12 2.24
CA VAL A 73 29.13 46.47 3.21
C VAL A 73 27.74 46.26 2.61
N LYS A 74 27.19 47.26 1.91
CA LYS A 74 25.89 47.16 1.21
C LYS A 74 25.87 46.09 0.11
N HIS A 75 27.02 45.83 -0.53
CA HIS A 75 27.14 44.79 -1.56
C HIS A 75 27.20 43.37 -0.95
N LYS A 76 27.87 43.20 0.20
CA LYS A 76 27.89 41.95 0.96
C LYS A 76 26.52 41.62 1.57
N GLU A 77 25.83 42.62 2.11
CA GLU A 77 24.46 42.53 2.65
C GLU A 77 23.46 41.99 1.61
N LYS A 78 23.43 42.62 0.42
CA LYS A 78 22.55 42.19 -0.69
C LYS A 78 22.89 40.78 -1.18
N ASN A 79 24.19 40.44 -1.24
CA ASN A 79 24.62 39.10 -1.64
C ASN A 79 24.18 38.07 -0.60
N MET A 80 24.31 38.36 0.69
CA MET A 80 23.85 37.50 1.79
C MET A 80 22.33 37.32 1.80
N GLN A 81 21.55 38.40 1.61
CA GLN A 81 20.10 38.32 1.48
C GLN A 81 19.66 37.50 0.26
N SER A 82 20.42 37.56 -0.85
CA SER A 82 20.16 36.73 -2.04
C SER A 82 20.45 35.25 -1.79
N ILE A 83 21.51 34.93 -1.05
CA ILE A 83 21.87 33.57 -0.64
C ILE A 83 20.81 33.00 0.31
N LEU A 84 20.37 33.78 1.30
CA LEU A 84 19.32 33.37 2.24
C LEU A 84 17.98 33.13 1.52
N LYS A 85 17.59 33.99 0.57
CA LYS A 85 16.39 33.78 -0.25
C LYS A 85 16.49 32.53 -1.12
N LYS A 86 17.66 32.26 -1.71
CA LYS A 86 17.90 31.04 -2.48
C LYS A 86 17.83 29.79 -1.60
N GLN A 87 18.49 29.79 -0.44
CA GLN A 87 18.42 28.70 0.54
C GLN A 87 16.99 28.46 1.01
N GLN A 88 16.21 29.52 1.24
CA GLN A 88 14.80 29.42 1.61
C GLN A 88 13.96 28.77 0.51
N LEU A 89 14.20 29.12 -0.76
CA LEU A 89 13.52 28.52 -1.91
C LEU A 89 13.89 27.04 -2.07
N ASP A 90 15.17 26.70 -1.91
CA ASP A 90 15.66 25.32 -1.97
C ASP A 90 15.00 24.47 -0.86
N ILE A 91 14.88 24.99 0.36
CA ILE A 91 14.15 24.35 1.47
C ILE A 91 12.68 24.12 1.10
N GLN A 92 12.01 25.09 0.45
CA GLN A 92 10.62 24.93 0.03
C GLN A 92 10.47 23.84 -1.05
N ILE A 93 11.38 23.78 -2.01
CA ILE A 93 11.39 22.74 -3.06
C ILE A 93 11.59 21.36 -2.43
N ILE A 94 12.56 21.22 -1.51
CA ILE A 94 12.82 19.97 -0.80
C ILE A 94 11.59 19.51 -0.01
N LYS A 95 10.94 20.42 0.73
CA LYS A 95 9.72 20.11 1.49
C LYS A 95 8.58 19.65 0.59
N LYS A 96 8.36 20.32 -0.55
CA LYS A 96 7.35 19.90 -1.54
C LYS A 96 7.65 18.52 -2.11
N LYS A 97 8.90 18.25 -2.46
CA LYS A 97 9.33 16.94 -2.96
C LYS A 97 9.11 15.84 -1.91
N GLN A 98 9.53 16.06 -0.67
CA GLN A 98 9.32 15.12 0.42
C GLN A 98 7.84 14.82 0.67
N GLN A 99 6.98 15.83 0.56
CA GLN A 99 5.53 15.64 0.69
C GLN A 99 4.95 14.79 -0.44
N GLN A 100 5.40 15.01 -1.67
CA GLN A 100 5.00 14.21 -2.84
C GLN A 100 5.44 12.75 -2.68
N ASP A 101 6.73 12.52 -2.36
CA ASP A 101 7.29 11.18 -2.17
C ASP A 101 6.53 10.42 -1.04
N ALA A 102 6.16 11.12 0.04
CA ALA A 102 5.39 10.55 1.13
C ALA A 102 3.95 10.17 0.72
N TRP A 103 3.31 10.99 -0.13
CA TRP A 103 1.97 10.71 -0.64
C TRP A 103 1.97 9.50 -1.58
N GLU A 104 2.94 9.41 -2.49
CA GLU A 104 3.09 8.26 -3.41
C GLU A 104 3.35 6.97 -2.64
N ALA A 105 4.23 7.00 -1.64
CA ALA A 105 4.49 5.84 -0.77
C ALA A 105 3.25 5.43 0.03
N ALA A 106 2.42 6.38 0.47
CA ALA A 106 1.17 6.08 1.15
C ALA A 106 0.12 5.48 0.21
N ALA A 107 0.05 5.98 -1.03
CA ALA A 107 -0.85 5.50 -2.07
C ALA A 107 -0.50 4.06 -2.52
N GLU A 108 0.78 3.78 -2.71
CA GLU A 108 1.28 2.43 -2.95
C GLU A 108 0.85 1.46 -1.84
N LYS A 109 1.03 1.83 -0.56
CA LYS A 109 0.60 1.00 0.58
C LYS A 109 -0.90 0.73 0.61
N ARG A 110 -1.73 1.71 0.21
CA ARG A 110 -3.18 1.53 0.11
C ARG A 110 -3.54 0.60 -1.04
N MET A 111 -2.96 0.77 -2.22
CA MET A 111 -3.14 -0.14 -3.36
C MET A 111 -2.74 -1.58 -2.99
N GLN A 112 -1.59 -1.78 -2.35
CA GLN A 112 -1.13 -3.07 -1.87
C GLN A 112 -2.11 -3.72 -0.88
N THR A 113 -2.78 -2.92 -0.05
CA THR A 113 -3.83 -3.42 0.84
C THR A 113 -5.06 -3.91 0.08
N LEU A 114 -5.48 -3.17 -0.95
CA LEU A 114 -6.57 -3.59 -1.83
C LEU A 114 -6.22 -4.87 -2.60
N MET A 115 -4.98 -4.99 -3.10
CA MET A 115 -4.49 -6.20 -3.78
C MET A 115 -4.50 -7.42 -2.87
N ARG A 116 -4.08 -7.28 -1.60
CA ARG A 116 -4.17 -8.38 -0.61
C ARG A 116 -5.61 -8.82 -0.34
N ARG A 117 -6.54 -7.86 -0.28
CA ARG A 117 -7.97 -8.15 -0.10
C ARG A 117 -8.57 -8.84 -1.31
N PHE A 118 -8.24 -8.38 -2.53
CA PHE A 118 -8.59 -9.09 -3.75
C PHE A 118 -8.03 -10.51 -3.76
N GLY A 119 -6.77 -10.69 -3.35
CA GLY A 119 -6.18 -12.02 -3.20
C GLY A 119 -6.97 -12.94 -2.25
N SER A 120 -7.62 -12.39 -1.21
CA SER A 120 -8.54 -13.15 -0.35
C SER A 120 -9.81 -13.58 -1.08
N ILE A 121 -10.41 -12.67 -1.87
CA ILE A 121 -11.56 -12.98 -2.72
C ILE A 121 -11.20 -14.08 -3.72
N PHE A 122 -10.09 -13.93 -4.43
CA PHE A 122 -9.57 -14.92 -5.37
C PHE A 122 -9.42 -16.30 -4.72
N ARG A 123 -8.80 -16.38 -3.53
CA ARG A 123 -8.66 -17.65 -2.79
C ARG A 123 -10.00 -18.28 -2.43
N GLN A 124 -11.03 -17.49 -2.08
CA GLN A 124 -12.37 -18.02 -1.80
C GLN A 124 -13.00 -18.63 -3.05
N ILE A 125 -12.90 -17.96 -4.20
CA ILE A 125 -13.45 -18.47 -5.46
C ILE A 125 -12.69 -19.71 -5.94
N ARG A 126 -11.35 -19.70 -5.87
CA ARG A 126 -10.51 -20.84 -6.22
C ARG A 126 -10.80 -22.08 -5.37
N LYS A 127 -11.15 -21.91 -4.09
CA LYS A 127 -11.50 -23.00 -3.16
C LYS A 127 -12.94 -23.50 -3.29
N HIS A 128 -13.76 -22.93 -4.16
CA HIS A 128 -15.10 -23.44 -4.41
C HIS A 128 -15.06 -24.89 -4.90
N GLN A 129 -16.12 -25.68 -4.66
CA GLN A 129 -16.20 -27.09 -5.06
C GLN A 129 -15.95 -27.35 -6.55
N TYR A 130 -16.19 -26.33 -7.41
CA TYR A 130 -15.94 -26.39 -8.86
C TYR A 130 -14.72 -25.56 -9.30
N GLY A 131 -13.97 -24.98 -8.37
CA GLY A 131 -12.80 -24.14 -8.70
C GLY A 131 -11.68 -24.92 -9.39
N TRP A 132 -11.65 -26.24 -9.22
CA TRP A 132 -10.68 -27.13 -9.88
C TRP A 132 -10.79 -27.11 -11.41
N VAL A 133 -11.97 -26.82 -11.98
CA VAL A 133 -12.21 -26.76 -13.43
C VAL A 133 -11.31 -25.71 -14.09
N PHE A 134 -10.97 -24.64 -13.37
CA PHE A 134 -10.16 -23.53 -13.85
C PHE A 134 -8.76 -23.50 -13.22
N ALA A 135 -8.32 -24.58 -12.58
CA ALA A 135 -7.09 -24.58 -11.78
C ALA A 135 -5.80 -24.48 -12.60
N CYS A 136 -5.84 -24.94 -13.85
CA CYS A 136 -4.70 -25.02 -14.77
C CYS A 136 -5.12 -24.55 -16.18
N PRO A 137 -4.16 -24.19 -17.05
CA PRO A 137 -4.43 -23.89 -18.45
C PRO A 137 -5.20 -25.03 -19.14
N VAL A 138 -6.07 -24.68 -20.09
CA VAL A 138 -6.78 -25.67 -20.91
C VAL A 138 -5.78 -26.40 -21.81
N ASP A 139 -5.72 -27.71 -21.65
CA ASP A 139 -4.93 -28.61 -22.49
C ASP A 139 -5.74 -28.99 -23.73
N ALA A 140 -5.76 -28.09 -24.72
CA ALA A 140 -6.57 -28.23 -25.92
C ALA A 140 -6.21 -29.46 -26.75
N GLU A 141 -4.94 -29.86 -26.78
CA GLU A 141 -4.49 -31.05 -27.51
C GLU A 141 -5.02 -32.33 -26.86
N ARG A 142 -4.83 -32.49 -25.55
CA ARG A 142 -5.31 -33.67 -24.82
C ARG A 142 -6.83 -33.79 -24.84
N LEU A 143 -7.54 -32.67 -24.93
CA LEU A 143 -9.01 -32.63 -24.99
C LEU A 143 -9.56 -32.69 -26.43
N GLY A 144 -8.70 -32.69 -27.46
CA GLY A 144 -9.14 -32.73 -28.87
C GLY A 144 -9.81 -31.43 -29.36
N LEU A 145 -9.54 -30.30 -28.71
CA LEU A 145 -10.16 -29.00 -28.97
C LEU A 145 -9.38 -28.23 -30.06
N HIS A 146 -9.47 -28.68 -31.31
CA HIS A 146 -8.66 -28.18 -32.42
C HIS A 146 -8.89 -26.70 -32.80
N ASP A 147 -9.98 -26.11 -32.34
CA ASP A 147 -10.35 -24.71 -32.59
C ASP A 147 -10.16 -23.80 -31.36
N TYR A 148 -9.72 -24.34 -30.22
CA TYR A 148 -9.68 -23.60 -28.96
C TYR A 148 -8.92 -22.28 -29.07
N TYR A 149 -7.68 -22.30 -29.56
CA TYR A 149 -6.86 -21.08 -29.72
C TYR A 149 -7.26 -20.21 -30.93
N LYS A 150 -8.23 -20.65 -31.75
CA LYS A 150 -8.86 -19.80 -32.77
C LYS A 150 -10.02 -19.00 -32.19
N VAL A 151 -10.73 -19.59 -31.22
CA VAL A 151 -11.88 -18.97 -30.54
C VAL A 151 -11.42 -18.13 -29.35
N ILE A 152 -10.45 -18.62 -28.58
CA ILE A 152 -9.93 -18.01 -27.35
C ILE A 152 -8.56 -17.38 -27.64
N GLU A 153 -8.56 -16.05 -27.72
CA GLU A 153 -7.38 -15.24 -28.07
C GLU A 153 -6.36 -15.16 -26.94
N LYS A 154 -6.83 -15.00 -25.70
CA LYS A 154 -5.99 -14.88 -24.51
C LYS A 154 -6.45 -15.90 -23.46
N PRO A 155 -5.90 -17.13 -23.47
CA PRO A 155 -6.17 -18.12 -22.43
C PRO A 155 -5.80 -17.59 -21.05
N MET A 156 -6.58 -17.98 -20.03
CA MET A 156 -6.32 -17.63 -18.64
C MET A 156 -6.91 -18.70 -17.72
N ASP A 157 -6.29 -18.89 -16.55
CA ASP A 157 -6.69 -19.85 -15.54
C ASP A 157 -6.24 -19.38 -14.14
N PHE A 158 -6.78 -20.00 -13.09
CA PHE A 158 -6.46 -19.64 -11.71
C PHE A 158 -4.99 -19.96 -11.34
N GLY A 159 -4.36 -20.96 -11.94
CA GLY A 159 -2.94 -21.26 -11.70
C GLY A 159 -2.06 -20.13 -12.21
N THR A 160 -2.32 -19.66 -13.43
CA THR A 160 -1.64 -18.51 -14.02
C THR A 160 -1.85 -17.26 -13.18
N ILE A 161 -3.09 -16.92 -12.80
CA ILE A 161 -3.37 -15.76 -11.93
C ILE A 161 -2.60 -15.85 -10.61
N ASP A 162 -2.64 -17.01 -9.93
CA ASP A 162 -1.94 -17.21 -8.64
C ASP A 162 -0.43 -17.01 -8.77
N ASN A 163 0.17 -17.52 -9.86
CA ASN A 163 1.60 -17.32 -10.14
C ASN A 163 1.93 -15.84 -10.37
N ARG A 164 1.12 -15.12 -11.15
CA ARG A 164 1.32 -13.69 -11.43
C ARG A 164 1.14 -12.83 -10.17
N MET A 165 0.21 -13.19 -9.28
CA MET A 165 0.08 -12.55 -7.96
C MET A 165 1.34 -12.75 -7.11
N LYS A 166 1.89 -13.97 -7.05
CA LYS A 166 3.10 -14.28 -6.28
C LYS A 166 4.36 -13.62 -6.85
N ALA A 167 4.42 -13.47 -8.17
CA ALA A 167 5.50 -12.78 -8.87
C ALA A 167 5.37 -11.25 -8.83
N ASN A 168 4.33 -10.71 -8.19
CA ASN A 168 4.04 -9.27 -8.11
C ASN A 168 3.98 -8.60 -9.50
N GLU A 169 3.39 -9.29 -10.49
CA GLU A 169 3.30 -8.81 -11.87
C GLU A 169 2.13 -7.85 -12.11
N TYR A 170 1.19 -7.81 -11.18
CA TYR A 170 0.04 -6.91 -11.25
C TYR A 170 0.39 -5.55 -10.66
N LYS A 171 0.06 -4.47 -11.37
CA LYS A 171 0.29 -3.09 -10.90
C LYS A 171 -0.82 -2.60 -9.99
N ASN A 172 -2.02 -3.13 -10.15
CA ASN A 172 -3.20 -2.72 -9.41
C ASN A 172 -4.26 -3.83 -9.40
N VAL A 173 -5.30 -3.62 -8.59
CA VAL A 173 -6.38 -4.60 -8.43
C VAL A 173 -7.22 -4.77 -9.70
N ARG A 174 -7.34 -3.76 -10.57
CA ARG A 174 -8.12 -3.89 -11.82
C ARG A 174 -7.49 -4.90 -12.77
N GLU A 175 -6.17 -4.97 -12.85
CA GLU A 175 -5.49 -5.97 -13.67
C GLU A 175 -5.78 -7.40 -13.16
N MET A 176 -5.80 -7.61 -11.84
CA MET A 176 -6.17 -8.89 -11.23
C MET A 176 -7.63 -9.25 -11.52
N CYS A 177 -8.53 -8.28 -11.43
CA CYS A 177 -9.95 -8.42 -11.73
C CYS A 177 -10.18 -8.77 -13.20
N ALA A 178 -9.46 -8.11 -14.11
CA ALA A 178 -9.55 -8.36 -15.54
C ALA A 178 -9.19 -9.80 -15.91
N ASP A 179 -8.08 -10.34 -15.36
CA ASP A 179 -7.73 -11.73 -15.63
C ASP A 179 -8.71 -12.72 -14.97
N MET A 180 -9.22 -12.41 -13.77
CA MET A 180 -10.24 -13.25 -13.12
C MET A 180 -11.52 -13.35 -13.97
N ARG A 181 -11.96 -12.22 -14.52
CA ARG A 181 -13.09 -12.16 -15.45
C ARG A 181 -12.79 -12.95 -16.73
N LEU A 182 -11.60 -12.77 -17.28
CA LEU A 182 -11.19 -13.44 -18.51
C LEU A 182 -11.26 -14.98 -18.42
N VAL A 183 -10.95 -15.57 -17.26
CA VAL A 183 -11.11 -17.03 -17.02
C VAL A 183 -12.54 -17.48 -17.36
N PHE A 184 -13.51 -16.78 -16.80
CA PHE A 184 -14.92 -17.13 -16.92
C PHE A 184 -15.51 -16.72 -18.27
N GLU A 185 -15.15 -15.55 -18.79
CA GLU A 185 -15.57 -15.09 -20.13
C GLU A 185 -15.10 -16.06 -21.21
N ASN A 186 -13.84 -16.51 -21.16
CA ASN A 186 -13.33 -17.50 -22.08
C ASN A 186 -14.08 -18.84 -21.97
N ALA A 187 -14.36 -19.29 -20.74
CA ALA A 187 -15.12 -20.50 -20.52
C ALA A 187 -16.55 -20.41 -21.07
N MET A 188 -17.24 -19.29 -20.84
CA MET A 188 -18.59 -19.06 -21.36
C MET A 188 -18.61 -18.82 -22.88
N LYS A 189 -17.54 -18.25 -23.45
CA LYS A 189 -17.39 -18.03 -24.89
C LYS A 189 -17.17 -19.35 -25.65
N TYR A 190 -16.35 -20.23 -25.11
CA TYR A 190 -16.00 -21.49 -25.79
C TYR A 190 -17.08 -22.56 -25.64
N ASN A 191 -17.78 -22.58 -24.49
CA ASN A 191 -18.76 -23.62 -24.17
C ASN A 191 -20.19 -23.10 -24.32
N ASP A 192 -21.07 -23.89 -24.93
CA ASP A 192 -22.50 -23.59 -25.02
C ASP A 192 -23.15 -23.35 -23.65
N GLU A 193 -24.21 -22.54 -23.60
CA GLU A 193 -24.87 -22.14 -22.34
C GLU A 193 -25.40 -23.31 -21.50
N ARG A 194 -25.66 -24.46 -22.13
CA ARG A 194 -26.14 -25.69 -21.48
C ARG A 194 -25.00 -26.60 -21.00
N HIS A 195 -23.76 -26.31 -21.40
CA HIS A 195 -22.60 -27.10 -21.02
C HIS A 195 -22.22 -26.81 -19.57
N ASP A 196 -21.86 -27.85 -18.81
CA ASP A 196 -21.58 -27.73 -17.37
C ASP A 196 -20.51 -26.69 -17.06
N VAL A 197 -19.45 -26.61 -17.88
CA VAL A 197 -18.37 -25.61 -17.71
C VAL A 197 -18.90 -24.18 -17.86
N HIS A 198 -19.84 -23.93 -18.77
CA HIS A 198 -20.46 -22.62 -18.91
C HIS A 198 -21.27 -22.27 -17.67
N VAL A 199 -22.13 -23.19 -17.22
CA VAL A 199 -22.99 -22.99 -16.04
C VAL A 199 -22.14 -22.74 -14.79
N ILE A 200 -21.07 -23.52 -14.60
CA ILE A 200 -20.11 -23.35 -13.50
C ILE A 200 -19.42 -21.99 -13.60
N ALA A 201 -18.92 -21.61 -14.78
CA ALA A 201 -18.25 -20.33 -14.98
C ALA A 201 -19.15 -19.15 -14.63
N LYS A 202 -20.41 -19.18 -15.09
CA LYS A 202 -21.41 -18.16 -14.75
C LYS A 202 -21.67 -18.08 -13.25
N ASN A 203 -21.84 -19.22 -12.57
CA ASN A 203 -22.07 -19.24 -11.13
C ASN A 203 -20.89 -18.67 -10.33
N LEU A 204 -19.66 -19.04 -10.70
CA LEU A 204 -18.46 -18.52 -10.04
C LEU A 204 -18.21 -17.05 -10.35
N TRP A 205 -18.51 -16.60 -11.57
CA TRP A 205 -18.50 -15.18 -11.95
C TRP A 205 -19.42 -14.37 -11.05
N GLU A 206 -20.68 -14.79 -10.89
CA GLU A 206 -21.66 -14.07 -10.06
C GLU A 206 -21.18 -13.95 -8.60
N LYS A 207 -20.66 -15.04 -8.02
CA LYS A 207 -20.08 -15.04 -6.67
C LYS A 207 -18.84 -14.14 -6.57
N PHE A 208 -18.03 -14.10 -7.61
CA PHE A 208 -16.85 -13.24 -7.68
C PHE A 208 -17.29 -11.77 -7.75
N GLU A 209 -18.21 -11.42 -8.64
CA GLU A 209 -18.71 -10.06 -8.82
C GLU A 209 -19.38 -9.52 -7.55
N GLU A 210 -20.16 -10.33 -6.83
CA GLU A 210 -20.74 -9.94 -5.53
C GLU A 210 -19.64 -9.50 -4.53
N LYS A 211 -18.55 -10.27 -4.44
CA LYS A 211 -17.42 -9.94 -3.56
C LYS A 211 -16.62 -8.76 -4.08
N TRP A 212 -16.45 -8.66 -5.40
CA TRP A 212 -15.76 -7.55 -6.05
C TRP A 212 -16.49 -6.23 -5.82
N LEU A 213 -17.82 -6.19 -5.92
CA LEU A 213 -18.63 -5.00 -5.68
C LEU A 213 -18.46 -4.46 -4.26
N ASN A 214 -18.20 -5.33 -3.27
CA ASN A 214 -17.90 -4.89 -1.90
C ASN A 214 -16.50 -4.25 -1.77
N LEU A 215 -15.56 -4.56 -2.66
CA LEU A 215 -14.22 -3.98 -2.69
C LEU A 215 -14.12 -2.76 -3.61
N LEU A 216 -14.97 -2.70 -4.64
CA LEU A 216 -14.93 -1.70 -5.71
C LEU A 216 -14.97 -0.24 -5.22
N PRO A 217 -15.80 0.16 -4.24
CA PRO A 217 -15.81 1.54 -3.75
C PRO A 217 -14.42 2.02 -3.27
N GLU A 218 -13.68 1.15 -2.57
CA GLU A 218 -12.37 1.50 -2.06
C GLU A 218 -11.31 1.55 -3.18
N VAL A 219 -11.46 0.73 -4.21
CA VAL A 219 -10.62 0.79 -5.42
C VAL A 219 -10.83 2.10 -6.17
N VAL A 220 -12.09 2.50 -6.36
CA VAL A 220 -12.43 3.77 -7.04
C VAL A 220 -11.89 4.96 -6.26
N ILE A 221 -12.07 5.00 -4.94
CA ILE A 221 -11.53 6.07 -4.09
C ILE A 221 -10.01 6.18 -4.25
N GLU A 222 -9.29 5.04 -4.29
CA GLU A 222 -7.84 5.08 -4.44
C GLU A 222 -7.42 5.57 -5.83
N GLU A 223 -8.15 5.18 -6.89
CA GLU A 223 -7.90 5.67 -8.25
C GLU A 223 -8.18 7.16 -8.42
N GLU A 224 -9.27 7.66 -7.82
CA GLU A 224 -9.61 9.09 -7.84
C GLU A 224 -8.56 9.94 -7.10
N ARG A 225 -7.99 9.41 -6.01
CA ARG A 225 -6.84 10.04 -5.35
C ARG A 225 -5.66 10.15 -6.29
N TRP A 226 -5.33 9.08 -7.02
CA TRP A 226 -4.23 9.08 -7.99
C TRP A 226 -4.40 10.12 -9.11
N LEU A 227 -5.64 10.38 -9.53
CA LEU A 227 -5.96 11.37 -10.55
C LEU A 227 -6.03 12.82 -10.02
N GLY A 228 -5.81 13.03 -8.72
CA GLY A 228 -5.93 14.36 -8.09
C GLY A 228 -7.38 14.85 -7.96
N LEU A 229 -8.36 13.95 -8.05
CA LEU A 229 -9.79 14.26 -7.92
C LEU A 229 -10.30 14.05 -6.48
N GLY A 230 -9.55 13.34 -5.64
CA GLY A 230 -9.96 12.92 -4.30
C GLY A 230 -10.09 14.02 -3.22
N ASP A 231 -9.48 15.19 -3.42
CA ASP A 231 -9.56 16.30 -2.45
C ASP A 231 -10.96 16.94 -2.38
N ALA A 232 -11.82 16.71 -3.37
CA ALA A 232 -13.21 17.20 -3.37
C ALA A 232 -14.14 16.35 -2.48
N CYS A 233 -13.88 15.05 -2.32
CA CYS A 233 -14.85 14.11 -1.74
C CYS A 233 -14.85 14.07 -0.20
N SER A 234 -13.79 14.53 0.48
CA SER A 234 -13.75 14.59 1.95
C SER A 234 -14.58 15.71 2.58
N SER A 235 -15.20 16.58 1.76
CA SER A 235 -15.94 17.75 2.24
C SER A 235 -17.40 17.47 2.65
N ASN A 236 -17.96 16.29 2.33
CA ASN A 236 -19.40 16.04 2.47
C ASN A 236 -19.80 14.93 3.45
N VAL A 237 -18.93 14.53 4.37
CA VAL A 237 -19.31 13.66 5.51
C VAL A 237 -19.24 14.47 6.80
N LYS A 238 -20.12 15.46 6.91
CA LYS A 238 -20.60 16.08 8.16
C LYS A 238 -21.85 16.90 7.85
N MET A 239 -23.01 16.25 7.93
CA MET A 239 -24.25 16.81 8.48
C MET A 239 -24.97 15.70 9.24
#